data_AF-A0A3D4GY20-F1
#
_entry.id   AF-A0A3D4GY20-F1
#
_cell.length_a   1.000
_cell.length_b   1.000
_cell.length_c   1.000
_cell.angle_alpha   90.00
_cell.angle_beta   90.00
_cell.angle_gamma   90.00
#
_symmetry.space_group_name_H-M   'P 1'
#
loop_
_entity.id
_entity.type
_entity.pdbx_description
1 polymer ?
#
loop_
_entity_poly.entity_id
_entity_poly.type
_entity_poly.pdbx_seq_one_letter_code
_entity_poly.pdbx_strand_id
1 'polypeptide(L)'
;MVIAFDIGNSSIECGIFKDMSLVDRWRLNAEILEDTSRLDSMLADSLRNRQIGTPKGVVAASVVSGATEALGGAVRHLWDGPFVIADVDKELGLKVCVPNPRGVGIDRLLAAAEAYRITGGPVVVVDLGTAL
;
A
#
# COMPACT_ATOMS: atom_id res chain seq x y z
N MET A 1 -15.04 -0.03 -5.07
CA MET A 1 -13.60 -0.04 -5.40
C MET A 1 -12.81 0.10 -4.11
N VAL A 2 -11.58 -0.38 -4.08
CA VAL A 2 -10.62 -0.16 -2.99
C VAL A 2 -9.40 0.52 -3.59
N ILE A 3 -8.80 1.46 -2.86
CA ILE A 3 -7.53 2.08 -3.26
C ILE A 3 -6.43 1.49 -2.39
N ALA A 4 -5.34 1.05 -3.00
CA ALA A 4 -4.17 0.52 -2.32
C ALA A 4 -2.97 1.44 -2.55
N PHE A 5 -2.19 1.67 -1.50
CA PHE A 5 -0.93 2.40 -1.55
C PHE A 5 0.20 1.49 -1.06
N ASP A 6 1.21 1.28 -1.89
CA ASP A 6 2.46 0.63 -1.53
C ASP A 6 3.57 1.69 -1.49
N ILE A 7 4.07 1.96 -0.28
CA ILE A 7 4.98 3.07 -0.01
C ILE A 7 6.39 2.52 0.24
N GLY A 8 7.23 2.62 -0.78
CA GLY A 8 8.67 2.37 -0.71
C GLY A 8 9.47 3.65 -0.47
N ASN A 9 10.79 3.48 -0.31
CA ASN A 9 11.71 4.59 -0.05
C ASN A 9 11.74 5.65 -1.17
N SER A 10 11.57 5.24 -2.44
CA SER A 10 11.68 6.14 -3.60
C SER A 10 10.35 6.46 -4.25
N SER A 11 9.31 5.68 -3.98
CA SER A 11 8.04 5.81 -4.67
C SER A 11 6.87 5.27 -3.88
N ILE A 12 5.70 5.83 -4.21
CA ILE A 12 4.40 5.32 -3.79
C ILE A 12 3.73 4.73 -5.03
N GLU A 13 3.53 3.42 -5.06
CA GLU A 13 2.71 2.76 -6.07
C GLU A 13 1.26 2.77 -5.60
N CYS A 14 0.37 3.30 -6.43
CA CYS A 14 -1.04 3.48 -6.14
C CYS A 14 -1.85 2.57 -7.06
N GLY A 15 -2.77 1.78 -6.50
CA GLY A 15 -3.60 0.85 -7.26
C GLY A 15 -5.09 1.01 -6.96
N ILE A 16 -5.93 0.81 -7.97
CA ILE A 16 -7.38 0.80 -7.83
C ILE A 16 -7.89 -0.60 -8.10
N PHE A 17 -8.61 -1.16 -7.14
CA PHE A 17 -9.15 -2.49 -7.22
C PHE A 17 -10.68 -2.47 -7.32
N LYS A 18 -11.21 -3.28 -8.24
CA LYS A 18 -12.63 -3.60 -8.37
C LYS A 18 -12.77 -5.11 -8.46
N ASP A 19 -13.58 -5.70 -7.57
CA ASP A 19 -13.87 -7.14 -7.55
C ASP A 19 -12.58 -7.99 -7.62
N MET A 20 -11.60 -7.66 -6.76
CA MET A 20 -10.27 -8.28 -6.68
C MET A 20 -9.33 -8.07 -7.89
N SER A 21 -9.76 -7.31 -8.89
CA SER A 21 -8.95 -7.01 -10.08
C SER A 21 -8.38 -5.60 -10.01
N LEU A 22 -7.09 -5.44 -10.35
CA LEU A 22 -6.47 -4.14 -10.54
C LEU A 22 -7.02 -3.51 -11.83
N VAL A 23 -7.73 -2.39 -11.70
CA VAL A 23 -8.36 -1.69 -12.83
C VAL A 23 -7.60 -0.45 -13.28
N ASP A 24 -6.78 0.13 -12.40
CA ASP A 24 -5.93 1.28 -12.72
C ASP A 24 -4.76 1.36 -11.74
N ARG A 25 -3.65 1.98 -12.14
CA ARG A 25 -2.50 2.24 -11.29
C ARG A 25 -1.75 3.50 -11.69
N TRP A 26 -1.11 4.12 -10.71
CA TRP A 26 -0.19 5.24 -10.93
C TRP A 26 0.90 5.27 -9.87
N ARG A 27 1.92 6.11 -10.10
CA ARG A 27 3.07 6.21 -9.22
C ARG A 27 3.30 7.65 -8.81
N LEU A 28 3.68 7.86 -7.56
CA LEU A 28 4.17 9.14 -7.03
C LEU A 28 5.61 8.97 -6.55
N ASN A 29 6.40 10.05 -6.53
CA ASN A 29 7.69 10.08 -5.82
C ASN A 29 7.42 10.12 -4.30
N ALA A 30 8.13 9.33 -3.50
CA ALA A 30 7.94 9.29 -2.04
C ALA A 30 8.26 10.61 -1.33
N GLU A 31 9.10 11.48 -1.92
CA GLU A 31 9.38 12.84 -1.41
C GLU A 31 8.11 13.69 -1.22
N ILE A 32 7.02 13.35 -1.93
CA ILE A 32 5.73 14.05 -1.77
C ILE A 32 5.15 13.95 -0.35
N LEU A 33 5.55 12.95 0.43
CA LEU A 33 5.08 12.74 1.80
C LEU A 33 5.54 13.83 2.77
N GLU A 34 6.58 14.59 2.40
CA GLU A 34 7.11 15.69 3.19
C GLU A 34 6.29 17.00 3.05
N ASP A 35 5.45 17.11 2.00
CA ASP A 35 4.59 18.26 1.73
C ASP A 35 3.13 17.83 1.67
N THR A 36 2.47 17.79 2.84
CA THR A 36 1.09 17.34 2.99
C THR A 36 0.10 18.15 2.14
N SER A 37 0.31 19.46 1.97
CA SER A 37 -0.56 20.31 1.15
C SER A 37 -0.51 19.91 -0.33
N ARG A 38 0.68 19.58 -0.81
CA ARG A 38 0.90 19.11 -2.18
C ARG A 38 0.44 17.67 -2.35
N LEU A 39 0.60 16.82 -1.33
CA LEU A 39 0.08 15.46 -1.32
C LEU A 39 -1.45 15.43 -1.50
N ASP A 40 -2.18 16.25 -0.74
CA ASP A 40 -3.64 16.37 -0.82
C ASP A 40 -4.09 16.72 -2.23
N SER A 41 -3.52 17.78 -2.80
CA SER A 41 -3.88 18.24 -4.16
C SER A 41 -3.51 17.21 -5.23
N MET A 42 -2.33 16.58 -5.15
CA MET A 42 -1.92 15.56 -6.10
C MET A 42 -2.79 14.30 -6.04
N LEU A 43 -3.19 13.87 -4.84
CA LEU A 43 -4.11 12.74 -4.69
C LEU A 43 -5.51 13.09 -5.21
N ALA A 44 -6.04 14.28 -4.85
CA ALA A 44 -7.33 14.75 -5.35
C ALA A 44 -7.37 14.77 -6.89
N ASP A 45 -6.33 15.32 -7.50
CA ASP A 45 -6.20 15.43 -8.96
C ASP A 45 -6.09 14.05 -9.61
N SER A 46 -5.30 13.15 -9.01
CA SER A 46 -5.14 11.77 -9.50
C SER A 46 -6.47 11.02 -9.49
N LEU A 47 -7.25 11.12 -8.40
CA LEU A 47 -8.55 10.46 -8.28
C LEU A 47 -9.59 11.06 -9.23
N ARG A 48 -9.62 12.39 -9.36
CA ARG A 48 -10.53 13.09 -10.27
C ARG A 48 -10.26 12.75 -11.73
N ASN A 49 -9.00 12.78 -12.15
CA ASN A 49 -8.61 12.48 -13.54
C ASN A 49 -8.96 11.04 -13.94
N ARG A 50 -8.99 10.14 -12.96
CA ARG A 50 -9.37 8.72 -13.12
C ARG A 50 -10.87 8.47 -12.96
N GLN A 51 -11.66 9.52 -12.73
CA GLN A 51 -13.11 9.45 -12.53
C GLN A 51 -13.50 8.45 -11.43
N ILE A 52 -12.69 8.41 -10.38
CA ILE A 52 -12.88 7.48 -9.27
C ILE A 52 -13.97 8.05 -8.37
N GLY A 53 -15.09 7.33 -8.29
CA GLY A 53 -16.12 7.60 -7.30
C GLY A 53 -15.63 7.27 -5.88
N THR A 54 -16.49 7.43 -4.89
CA THR A 54 -16.15 7.17 -3.48
C THR A 54 -15.64 5.72 -3.31
N PRO A 55 -14.40 5.52 -2.83
CA PRO A 55 -13.91 4.18 -2.54
C PRO A 55 -14.66 3.57 -1.36
N LYS A 56 -14.75 2.24 -1.33
CA LYS A 56 -15.30 1.49 -0.19
C LYS A 56 -14.30 1.37 0.96
N GLY A 57 -13.02 1.52 0.64
CA GLY A 57 -11.89 1.20 1.50
C GLY A 57 -10.62 1.79 0.92
N VAL A 58 -9.72 2.22 1.79
CA VAL A 58 -8.34 2.56 1.44
C VAL A 58 -7.42 1.71 2.28
N VAL A 59 -6.38 1.13 1.66
CA VAL A 59 -5.35 0.36 2.35
C VAL A 59 -3.97 0.93 2.02
N ALA A 60 -3.07 0.99 3.00
CA ALA A 60 -1.69 1.39 2.80
C ALA A 60 -0.72 0.39 3.44
N ALA A 61 0.34 0.06 2.72
CA ALA A 61 1.51 -0.65 3.23
C ALA A 61 2.72 0.28 3.10
N SER A 62 3.61 0.28 4.09
CA SER A 62 4.81 1.10 4.03
C SER A 62 5.99 0.45 4.72
N VAL A 63 7.16 0.60 4.09
CA VAL A 63 8.47 0.33 4.70
C VAL A 63 9.16 1.61 5.17
N VAL A 64 8.51 2.77 5.02
CA VAL A 64 9.04 4.10 5.35
C VAL A 64 8.38 4.60 6.64
N SER A 65 9.20 4.91 7.65
CA SER A 65 8.73 5.43 8.93
C SER A 65 7.92 6.73 8.77
N GLY A 66 6.75 6.81 9.41
CA GLY A 66 5.89 8.00 9.40
C GLY A 66 5.07 8.22 8.12
N ALA A 67 5.33 7.47 7.04
CA ALA A 67 4.67 7.68 5.76
C ALA A 67 3.14 7.41 5.80
N THR A 68 2.71 6.42 6.58
CA THR A 68 1.29 6.09 6.73
C THR A 68 0.51 7.17 7.49
N GLU A 69 1.17 7.93 8.37
CA GLU A 69 0.56 9.06 9.07
C GLU A 69 0.34 10.24 8.11
N ALA A 70 1.37 10.61 7.35
CA ALA A 70 1.29 11.66 6.33
C ALA A 70 0.22 11.35 5.28
N LEU A 71 0.23 10.12 4.73
CA LEU A 71 -0.80 9.66 3.80
C LEU A 71 -2.18 9.61 4.45
N GLY A 72 -2.27 9.17 5.71
CA GLY A 72 -3.54 9.09 6.43
C GLY A 72 -4.22 10.45 6.63
N GLY A 73 -3.45 11.53 6.80
CA GLY A 73 -3.98 12.89 6.80
C GLY A 73 -4.65 13.21 5.47
N ALA A 74 -3.94 13.01 4.36
CA ALA A 74 -4.43 13.29 3.02
C ALA A 74 -5.66 12.46 2.64
N VAL A 75 -5.65 11.16 2.97
CA VAL A 75 -6.79 10.27 2.73
C VAL A 75 -8.03 10.78 3.47
N ARG A 76 -7.91 11.18 4.74
CA ARG A 76 -9.05 11.69 5.53
C ARG A 76 -9.59 13.03 5.01
N HIS A 77 -8.77 13.88 4.41
CA HIS A 77 -9.23 15.12 3.79
C HIS A 77 -10.04 14.89 2.51
N LEU A 78 -9.69 13.84 1.76
CA LEU A 78 -10.33 13.52 0.48
C LEU A 78 -11.50 12.55 0.62
N TRP A 79 -11.54 11.78 1.70
CA TRP A 79 -12.49 10.71 1.89
C TRP A 79 -12.70 10.36 3.37
N ASP A 80 -13.96 10.26 3.77
CA ASP A 80 -14.37 9.84 5.11
C ASP A 80 -14.87 8.38 5.08
N GLY A 81 -13.96 7.43 5.34
CA GLY A 81 -14.29 6.01 5.39
C GLY A 81 -13.13 5.12 5.87
N PRO A 82 -13.26 3.78 5.76
CA PRO A 82 -12.28 2.83 6.31
C PRO A 82 -10.87 2.94 5.72
N PHE A 83 -9.94 3.52 6.49
CA PHE A 83 -8.51 3.52 6.15
C PHE A 83 -7.77 2.47 6.97
N VAL A 84 -7.17 1.49 6.30
CA VAL A 84 -6.47 0.36 6.92
C VAL A 84 -4.97 0.45 6.62
N ILE A 85 -4.16 0.33 7.66
CA ILE A 85 -2.71 0.14 7.52
C ILE A 85 -2.44 -1.36 7.56
N ALA A 86 -1.75 -1.87 6.54
CA ALA A 86 -1.21 -3.21 6.53
C ALA A 86 0.02 -3.25 7.45
N ASP A 87 0.00 -4.14 8.42
CA ASP A 87 1.09 -4.37 9.37
C ASP A 87 1.17 -5.88 9.71
N VAL A 88 2.22 -6.26 10.45
CA VAL A 88 2.45 -7.65 10.85
C VAL A 88 1.41 -8.20 11.84
N ASP A 89 0.65 -7.32 12.50
CA ASP A 89 -0.39 -7.70 13.45
C ASP A 89 -1.74 -8.00 12.73
N LYS A 90 -1.83 -7.77 11.40
CA LYS A 90 -2.98 -8.16 10.58
C LYS A 90 -2.96 -9.64 10.19
N GLU A 91 -4.15 -10.18 9.93
CA GLU A 91 -4.29 -11.53 9.39
C GLU A 91 -3.88 -11.56 7.91
N LEU A 92 -2.61 -11.90 7.65
CA LEU A 92 -2.03 -12.00 6.30
C LEU A 92 -2.17 -13.40 5.68
N GLY A 93 -2.81 -14.34 6.37
CA GLY A 93 -2.87 -15.74 5.93
C GLY A 93 -1.52 -16.49 6.01
N LEU A 94 -0.55 -15.92 6.71
CA LEU A 94 0.79 -16.49 6.93
C LEU A 94 1.11 -16.60 8.41
N LYS A 95 1.89 -17.63 8.77
CA LYS A 95 2.61 -17.68 10.04
C LYS A 95 4.03 -17.18 9.84
N VAL A 96 4.38 -16.06 10.48
CA VAL A 96 5.72 -15.45 10.36
C VAL A 96 6.69 -16.12 11.32
N CYS A 97 7.44 -17.11 10.82
CA CYS A 97 8.36 -17.95 11.60
C CYS A 97 9.80 -17.41 11.63
N VAL A 98 10.00 -16.13 11.98
CA VAL A 98 11.34 -15.54 12.19
C VAL A 98 11.50 -15.06 13.63
N PRO A 99 12.74 -14.90 14.16
CA PRO A 99 12.95 -14.43 15.54
C PRO A 99 12.33 -13.06 15.85
N ASN A 100 12.30 -12.15 14.87
CA ASN A 100 11.69 -10.82 15.01
C ASN A 100 10.71 -10.54 13.85
N PRO A 101 9.42 -10.93 13.96
CA PRO A 101 8.43 -10.69 12.92
C PRO A 101 8.23 -9.21 12.58
N ARG A 102 8.30 -8.32 13.58
CA ARG A 102 8.15 -6.86 13.41
C ARG A 102 9.30 -6.23 12.64
N GLY A 103 10.45 -6.89 12.57
CA GLY A 103 11.60 -6.45 11.78
C GLY A 103 11.51 -6.84 10.30
N VAL A 104 10.51 -7.62 9.90
CA VAL A 104 10.29 -7.97 8.49
C VAL A 104 9.49 -6.86 7.83
N GLY A 105 9.97 -6.35 6.70
CA GLY A 105 9.24 -5.38 5.89
C GLY A 105 7.86 -5.92 5.49
N ILE A 106 6.84 -5.07 5.55
CA ILE A 106 5.46 -5.45 5.22
C ILE A 106 5.33 -5.85 3.74
N ASP A 107 6.12 -5.24 2.86
CA ASP A 107 6.28 -5.60 1.45
C ASP A 107 6.61 -7.08 1.27
N ARG A 108 7.61 -7.59 2.01
CA ARG A 108 8.03 -8.99 1.98
C ARG A 108 6.94 -9.92 2.49
N LEU A 109 6.22 -9.53 3.54
CA LEU A 109 5.12 -10.33 4.09
C LEU A 109 3.95 -10.42 3.11
N LEU A 110 3.58 -9.31 2.47
CA LEU A 110 2.51 -9.26 1.46
C LEU A 110 2.89 -10.05 0.20
N ALA A 111 4.14 -9.90 -0.27
CA ALA A 111 4.64 -10.66 -1.41
C ALA A 111 4.65 -12.17 -1.13
N ALA A 112 5.11 -12.58 0.06
CA ALA A 112 5.06 -13.98 0.49
C ALA A 112 3.62 -14.49 0.59
N ALA A 113 2.69 -13.68 1.12
CA ALA A 113 1.30 -14.09 1.30
C ALA A 113 0.63 -14.35 -0.05
N GLU A 114 0.79 -13.43 -0.99
CA GLU A 114 0.23 -13.56 -2.33
C GLU A 114 0.89 -14.69 -3.13
N ALA A 115 2.21 -14.82 -3.04
CA ALA A 115 2.93 -15.92 -3.70
C ALA A 115 2.48 -17.29 -3.18
N TYR A 116 2.29 -17.44 -1.86
CA TYR A 116 1.75 -18.65 -1.27
C TYR A 116 0.31 -18.92 -1.71
N ARG A 117 -0.53 -17.87 -1.77
CA ARG A 117 -1.92 -17.97 -2.26
C ARG A 117 -1.99 -18.45 -3.72
N ILE A 118 -1.09 -17.98 -4.58
CA ILE A 118 -1.04 -18.35 -6.01
C ILE A 118 -0.50 -19.76 -6.19
N THR A 119 0.56 -20.13 -5.48
CA THR A 119 1.27 -21.39 -5.68
C THR A 119 0.67 -22.56 -4.91
N GLY A 120 0.03 -22.32 -3.76
CA GLY A 120 -0.52 -23.34 -2.88
C GLY A 120 0.53 -24.23 -2.19
N GLY A 121 1.81 -23.87 -2.24
CA GLY A 121 2.91 -24.69 -1.73
C GLY A 121 4.18 -23.88 -1.42
N PRO A 122 5.30 -24.55 -1.13
CA PRO A 122 6.57 -23.88 -0.85
C PRO A 122 7.00 -22.98 -2.01
N VAL A 123 7.32 -21.73 -1.71
CA VAL A 123 7.67 -20.71 -2.70
C VAL A 123 8.83 -19.86 -2.20
N VAL A 124 9.69 -19.46 -3.14
CA VAL A 124 10.72 -18.44 -2.92
C VAL A 124 10.32 -17.22 -3.74
N VAL A 125 10.24 -16.07 -3.08
CA VAL A 125 9.96 -14.78 -3.73
C VAL A 125 11.25 -13.99 -3.81
N VAL A 126 11.53 -13.44 -5.00
CA VAL A 126 12.65 -12.53 -5.25
C VAL A 126 12.06 -11.22 -5.74
N ASP A 127 12.14 -10.19 -4.90
CA ASP A 127 11.71 -8.83 -5.26
C ASP A 127 12.91 -8.01 -5.73
N LEU A 128 12.86 -7.55 -6.98
CA LEU A 128 13.92 -6.77 -7.61
C LEU A 128 13.68 -5.28 -7.37
N GLY A 129 13.71 -4.88 -6.10
CA GLY A 129 13.49 -3.51 -5.65
C GLY A 129 14.80 -2.73 -5.41
N THR A 130 14.72 -1.72 -4.55
CA THR A 130 15.87 -0.88 -4.16
C THR A 130 16.99 -1.68 -3.48
N ALA A 131 16.66 -2.79 -2.83
CA ALA A 131 17.61 -3.71 -2.21
C ALA A 131 17.26 -5.15 -2.60
N LEU A 132 18.30 -5.98 -2.82
CA LEU A 132 18.22 -7.43 -3.03
C LEU A 132 18.52 -8.18 -1.74
#